data_AF-A0A421CHE1-F1
#
_entry.id   AF-A0A421CHE1-F1
#
_cell.length_a   1.000
_cell.length_b   1.000
_cell.length_c   1.000
_cell.angle_alpha   90.00
_cell.angle_beta   90.00
_cell.angle_gamma   90.00
#
_symmetry.space_group_name_H-M   'P 1'
#
loop_
_entity.id
_entity.type
_entity.pdbx_description
1 polymer ?
#
loop_
_entity_poly.entity_id
_entity_poly.type
_entity_poly.pdbx_seq_one_letter_code
_entity_poly.pdbx_strand_id
1 'polypeptide(L)' 'MFNTLEEIAKRDREKARSEGAKELIIEILNQRFGEDFDKKLEEKIRKANEETINQIKKNILSITIEELKEILK' A
#
# COMPACT_ATOMS: atom_id res chain seq x y z
N MET A 1 -26.05 4.88 23.75
CA MET A 1 -25.47 3.64 23.19
C MET A 1 -25.42 3.70 21.66
N PHE A 2 -25.00 4.85 21.09
CA PHE A 2 -24.95 5.08 19.63
C PHE A 2 -23.51 5.10 19.08
N ASN A 3 -22.50 5.25 19.95
CA ASN A 3 -21.11 5.43 19.52
C ASN A 3 -20.51 4.15 18.90
N THR A 4 -20.99 2.95 19.24
CA THR A 4 -20.34 1.70 18.79
C THR A 4 -20.52 1.47 17.28
N LEU A 5 -21.69 1.75 16.71
CA LEU A 5 -21.94 1.56 15.28
C LEU A 5 -21.24 2.61 14.41
N GLU A 6 -21.20 3.86 14.89
CA GLU A 6 -20.49 4.94 14.20
C GLU A 6 -18.97 4.70 14.19
N GLU A 7 -18.41 4.23 15.31
CA GLU A 7 -17.01 3.85 15.42
C GLU A 7 -16.66 2.66 14.51
N ILE A 8 -17.52 1.64 14.43
CA ILE A 8 -17.34 0.51 13.50
C ILE A 8 -17.36 1.00 12.05
N ALA A 9 -18.38 1.79 11.67
CA ALA A 9 -18.52 2.33 10.32
C ALA A 9 -17.37 3.29 9.94
N LYS A 10 -16.76 3.97 10.92
CA LYS A 10 -15.56 4.79 10.70
C LYS A 10 -14.33 3.92 10.42
N ARG A 11 -14.09 2.88 11.25
CA ARG A 11 -12.98 1.93 11.05
C ARG A 11 -13.08 1.19 9.73
N ASP A 12 -14.27 0.74 9.34
CA ASP A 12 -14.49 0.05 8.08
C ASP A 12 -14.19 0.94 6.87
N ARG A 13 -14.60 2.22 6.93
CA ARG A 13 -14.26 3.22 5.90
C ARG A 13 -12.77 3.52 5.83
N GLU A 14 -12.10 3.63 6.97
CA GLU A 14 -10.64 3.83 7.03
C GLU A 14 -9.89 2.62 6.46
N LYS A 15 -10.33 1.41 6.80
CA LYS A 15 -9.76 0.17 6.26
C LYS A 15 -9.94 0.06 4.75
N ALA A 16 -11.14 0.31 4.23
CA ALA A 16 -11.42 0.30 2.80
C ALA A 16 -10.57 1.34 2.03
N ARG A 17 -10.38 2.54 2.60
CA ARG A 17 -9.49 3.55 2.02
C ARG A 17 -8.03 3.09 2.00
N SER A 18 -7.57 2.46 3.06
CA SER A 18 -6.19 1.93 3.16
C SER A 18 -5.95 0.80 2.16
N GLU A 19 -6.91 -0.10 2.01
CA GLU A 19 -6.87 -1.17 1.01
C GLU A 19 -6.87 -0.61 -0.42
N GLY A 20 -7.72 0.38 -0.73
CA GLY A 20 -7.72 1.04 -2.03
C GLY A 20 -6.41 1.76 -2.35
N ALA A 21 -5.79 2.41 -1.36
CA ALA A 21 -4.49 3.06 -1.53
C ALA A 21 -3.37 2.05 -1.85
N LYS A 22 -3.38 0.88 -1.22
CA LYS A 22 -2.41 -0.18 -1.49
C LYS A 22 -2.54 -0.73 -2.91
N GLU A 23 -3.77 -0.94 -3.38
CA GLU A 23 -3.98 -1.47 -4.74
C GLU A 23 -3.54 -0.46 -5.81
N LEU A 24 -3.79 0.84 -5.61
CA LEU A 24 -3.29 1.89 -6.51
C LEU A 24 -1.76 1.94 -6.54
N ILE A 25 -1.10 1.77 -5.39
CA ILE A 25 0.37 1.72 -5.33
C ILE A 25 0.89 0.51 -6.10
N ILE A 26 0.27 -0.65 -5.93
CA ILE A 26 0.61 -1.88 -6.66
C ILE A 26 0.47 -1.68 -8.17
N GLU A 27 -0.64 -1.11 -8.62
CA GLU A 27 -0.88 -0.84 -10.05
C GLU A 27 0.18 0.10 -10.64
N ILE A 28 0.50 1.19 -9.94
CA ILE A 28 1.53 2.14 -10.39
C ILE A 28 2.91 1.47 -10.47
N LEU A 29 3.28 0.69 -9.45
CA LEU A 29 4.58 0.02 -9.42
C LEU A 29 4.68 -1.08 -10.48
N ASN A 30 3.60 -1.83 -10.71
CA ASN A 30 3.51 -2.81 -11.78
C ASN A 30 3.67 -2.15 -13.16
N GLN A 31 3.03 -1.00 -13.40
CA GLN A 31 3.21 -0.24 -14.64
C GLN A 31 4.64 0.30 -14.82
N ARG A 32 5.31 0.69 -13.72
CA ARG A 32 6.68 1.25 -13.77
C ARG A 32 7.76 0.18 -13.97
N PHE A 33 7.61 -0.96 -13.31
CA PHE A 33 8.66 -1.99 -13.25
C PHE A 33 8.36 -3.24 -14.09
N GLY A 34 7.12 -3.43 -14.52
CA GLY A 34 6.73 -4.55 -15.38
C GLY A 34 7.13 -5.89 -14.80
N GLU A 35 7.92 -6.66 -15.55
CA GLU A 35 8.35 -8.02 -15.18
C GLU A 35 9.19 -8.09 -13.90
N ASP A 36 9.86 -6.99 -13.52
CA ASP A 36 10.66 -6.92 -12.28
C ASP A 36 9.81 -6.79 -11.01
N PHE A 37 8.52 -6.45 -11.16
CA PHE A 37 7.57 -6.35 -10.06
C PHE A 37 6.78 -7.65 -9.93
N ASP A 38 7.32 -8.55 -9.13
CA ASP A 38 6.73 -9.88 -8.92
C ASP A 38 5.59 -9.89 -7.90
N LYS A 39 4.86 -11.02 -7.87
CA LYS A 39 3.78 -11.25 -6.89
C LYS A 39 4.25 -11.19 -5.43
N LYS A 40 5.54 -11.40 -5.15
CA LYS A 40 6.05 -11.31 -3.77
C LYS A 40 6.12 -9.87 -3.31
N LEU A 41 6.50 -8.94 -4.19
CA LEU A 41 6.48 -7.51 -3.91
C LEU A 41 5.05 -7.00 -3.73
N GLU A 42 4.11 -7.44 -4.56
CA GLU A 42 2.69 -7.15 -4.37
C GLU A 42 2.21 -7.56 -2.97
N GLU A 43 2.50 -8.80 -2.58
CA GLU A 43 2.06 -9.35 -1.30
C GLU A 43 2.69 -8.62 -0.11
N LYS A 44 3.97 -8.23 -0.23
CA LYS A 44 4.66 -7.40 0.75
C LYS A 44 3.99 -6.03 0.91
N ILE A 45 3.60 -5.38 -0.19
CA ILE A 45 2.86 -4.10 -0.14
C ILE A 45 1.48 -4.28 0.51
N ARG A 46 0.74 -5.34 0.16
CA ARG A 46 -0.56 -5.63 0.79
C ARG A 46 -0.44 -5.80 2.31
N LYS A 47 0.64 -6.43 2.78
CA LYS A 47 0.93 -6.66 4.20
C LYS A 47 1.63 -5.49 4.90
N ALA A 48 2.17 -4.54 4.15
CA ALA A 48 2.92 -3.41 4.70
C ALA A 48 2.04 -2.53 5.62
N ASN A 49 2.68 -1.96 6.63
CA ASN A 49 2.04 -1.01 7.53
C ASN A 49 1.87 0.37 6.86
N GLU A 50 1.13 1.27 7.49
CA GLU A 50 0.85 2.59 6.93
C GLU A 50 2.11 3.45 6.73
N GLU A 51 3.12 3.30 7.58
CA GLU A 51 4.38 4.03 7.47
C GLU A 51 5.15 3.63 6.21
N THR A 52 5.34 2.34 5.97
CA THR A 52 5.97 1.79 4.77
C THR A 52 5.20 2.23 3.52
N ILE A 53 3.87 2.13 3.54
CA ILE A 53 3.02 2.59 2.43
C ILE A 53 3.20 4.08 2.16
N ASN A 54 3.27 4.91 3.21
CA ASN A 54 3.48 6.35 3.06
C ASN A 54 4.89 6.69 2.54
N GLN A 55 5.92 5.93 2.91
CA GLN A 55 7.26 6.08 2.35
C GLN A 55 7.28 5.77 0.86
N ILE A 56 6.68 4.64 0.45
CA ILE A 56 6.54 4.28 -0.97
C ILE A 56 5.76 5.37 -1.71
N LYS A 57 4.62 5.82 -1.16
CA LYS A 57 3.77 6.84 -1.76
C LYS A 57 4.52 8.16 -2.02
N LYS A 58 5.37 8.61 -1.09
CA LYS A 58 6.14 9.86 -1.23
C LYS A 58 7.12 9.81 -2.41
N ASN A 59 7.70 8.63 -2.66
CA ASN A 59 8.75 8.44 -3.66
C ASN A 59 8.27 7.60 -4.85
N ILE A 60 6.97 7.39 -5.02
CA ILE A 60 6.44 6.34 -5.91
C ILE A 60 6.85 6.49 -7.38
N LEU A 61 7.15 7.71 -7.82
CA LEU A 61 7.57 8.02 -9.20
C LEU A 61 9.08 8.00 -9.39
N SER A 62 9.86 8.09 -8.32
CA SER A 62 11.33 8.18 -8.34
C SER A 62 12.02 6.95 -7.77
N ILE A 63 11.30 6.13 -6.99
CA ILE A 63 11.83 4.93 -6.35
C ILE A 63 12.32 3.94 -7.41
N THR A 64 13.45 3.29 -7.15
CA THR A 64 13.97 2.16 -7.94
C THR A 64 13.44 0.82 -7.43
N ILE A 65 13.58 -0.24 -8.21
CA ILE A 65 13.12 -1.57 -7.79
C ILE A 65 13.96 -2.10 -6.60
N GLU A 66 15.24 -1.77 -6.53
CA GLU A 66 16.13 -2.10 -5.41
C GLU A 66 15.73 -1.37 -4.13
N GLU A 67 15.45 -0.07 -4.21
CA GLU A 67 14.97 0.73 -3.08
C GLU A 67 13.62 0.21 -2.58
N LEU A 68 12.71 -0.15 -3.50
CA LEU A 68 11.45 -0.77 -3.15
C LEU A 68 11.65 -2.09 -2.39
N LYS A 69 12.58 -2.93 -2.85
CA LYS A 69 12.93 -4.20 -2.18
C LYS A 69 13.50 -3.99 -0.77
N GLU A 70 14.30 -2.95 -0.57
CA GLU A 70 14.85 -2.59 0.75
C GLU A 70 13.77 -2.03 1.69
N ILE A 71 12.84 -1.21 1.19
CA ILE A 71 11.71 -0.71 1.98
C ILE A 71 10.76 -1.84 2.40
N LEU A 72 10.56 -2.82 1.51
CA LEU A 72 9.67 -3.96 1.73
C LEU A 72 10.36 -5.18 2.37
N LYS A 73 11.58 -5.04 2.89
CA LYS A 73 12.38 -6.13 3.45
C LYS A 73 11.71 -6.72 4.69
#